data_AF-A0A6G8P2D4-F1
#
_entry.id   AF-A0A6G8P2D4-F1
#
_cell.length_a   1.000
_cell.length_b   1.000
_cell.length_c   1.000
_cell.angle_alpha   90.00
_cell.angle_beta   90.00
_cell.angle_gamma   90.00
#
_symmetry.space_group_name_H-M   'P 1'
#
loop_
_entity.id
_entity.type
_entity.pdbx_description
1 polymer ?
#
loop_
_entity_poly.entity_id
_entity_poly.type
_entity_poly.pdbx_seq_one_letter_code
_entity_poly.pdbx_strand_id
1 'polypeptide(L)'
;MAKRPLESFSVQIVGGAVEVEIVTDRQKPYRYLICADEIHRDVHEIARHLDAGLGLAKATFDKVEIVEYPERFYVTIGLPIKYHSDQYTTRKR
;
A
#
# COMPACT_ATOMS: atom_id res chain seq x y z
N MET A 1 0.24 9.19 -15.38
CA MET A 1 0.29 8.86 -13.93
C MET A 1 1.62 9.36 -13.38
N ALA A 2 1.64 9.95 -12.18
CA ALA A 2 2.82 10.62 -11.64
C ALA A 2 3.33 9.85 -10.42
N LYS A 3 4.49 9.20 -10.54
CA LYS A 3 5.19 8.59 -9.41
C LYS A 3 5.65 9.70 -8.46
N ARG A 4 5.51 9.51 -7.15
CA ARG A 4 5.83 10.55 -6.16
C ARG A 4 6.83 10.09 -5.11
N PRO A 5 7.71 10.99 -4.64
CA PRO A 5 8.61 10.67 -3.55
C PRO A 5 7.82 10.38 -2.27
N LEU A 6 8.20 9.29 -1.61
CA LEU A 6 7.64 8.85 -0.35
C LEU A 6 8.32 9.58 0.81
N GLU A 7 7.57 10.30 1.65
CA GLU A 7 8.13 10.98 2.83
C GLU A 7 8.05 10.08 4.07
N SER A 8 6.87 9.52 4.31
CA SER A 8 6.62 8.62 5.43
C SER A 8 5.50 7.64 5.12
N PHE A 9 5.47 6.55 5.88
CA PHE A 9 4.42 5.55 5.80
C PHE A 9 4.23 4.89 7.16
N SER A 10 3.06 4.26 7.34
CA SER A 10 2.74 3.39 8.46
C SER A 10 2.00 2.18 7.94
N VAL A 11 2.36 0.99 8.42
CA VAL A 11 1.67 -0.28 8.13
C VAL A 11 1.35 -0.95 9.45
N GLN A 12 0.08 -1.24 9.72
CA GLN A 12 -0.35 -1.87 10.97
C GLN A 12 -1.44 -2.90 10.71
N ILE A 13 -1.38 -4.04 11.42
CA ILE A 13 -2.45 -5.03 11.36
C ILE A 13 -3.47 -4.69 12.45
N VAL A 14 -4.72 -4.43 12.05
CA VAL A 14 -5.82 -4.06 12.96
C VAL A 14 -7.05 -4.89 12.60
N GLY A 15 -7.55 -5.67 13.56
CA GLY A 15 -8.82 -6.39 13.41
C GLY A 15 -8.90 -7.35 12.21
N GLY A 16 -7.77 -7.97 11.83
CA GLY A 16 -7.72 -8.87 10.67
C GLY A 16 -7.67 -8.15 9.31
N ALA A 17 -7.26 -6.89 9.29
CA ALA A 17 -6.97 -6.10 8.10
C ALA A 17 -5.65 -5.35 8.29
N VAL A 18 -5.10 -4.80 7.20
CA VAL A 18 -3.88 -3.98 7.22
C VAL A 18 -4.27 -2.52 7.01
N GLU A 19 -4.11 -1.69 8.02
CA GLU A 19 -4.20 -0.24 7.90
C GLU A 19 -2.87 0.28 7.36
N VAL A 20 -2.93 0.95 6.21
CA VAL A 20 -1.76 1.58 5.59
C VAL A 20 -2.00 3.07 5.43
N GLU A 21 -1.02 3.86 5.88
CA GLU A 21 -0.96 5.30 5.63
C GLU A 21 0.30 5.61 4.82
N ILE A 22 0.15 6.38 3.73
CA ILE A 22 1.25 6.77 2.85
C ILE A 22 1.24 8.28 2.68
N VAL A 23 2.34 8.95 3.03
CA VAL A 23 2.53 10.39 2.92
C VAL A 23 3.53 10.69 1.81
N THR A 24 3.12 11.55 0.87
CA THR A 24 3.95 12.02 -0.25
C THR A 24 4.06 13.55 -0.18
N ASP A 25 5.07 14.11 -0.84
CA ASP A 25 5.50 15.51 -0.82
C ASP A 25 4.42 16.60 -0.94
N ARG A 26 3.25 16.34 -1.54
CA ARG A 26 2.26 17.39 -1.84
C ARG A 26 0.79 17.00 -1.69
N GLN A 27 0.45 15.91 -1.01
CA GLN A 27 -0.95 15.50 -0.85
C GLN A 27 -1.34 15.12 0.59
N LYS A 28 -2.66 15.16 0.83
CA LYS A 28 -3.25 14.50 2.01
C LYS A 28 -2.75 13.05 2.07
N PRO A 29 -2.47 12.51 3.26
CA PRO A 29 -2.05 11.13 3.41
C PRO A 29 -3.06 10.18 2.75
N TYR A 30 -2.57 9.26 1.93
CA TYR A 30 -3.37 8.15 1.45
C TYR A 30 -3.58 7.18 2.59
N ARG A 31 -4.83 6.80 2.85
CA ARG A 31 -5.19 5.91 3.95
C ARG A 31 -6.06 4.79 3.42
N TYR A 32 -5.62 3.56 3.58
CA TYR A 32 -6.39 2.39 3.17
C TYR A 32 -6.51 1.40 4.31
N LEU A 33 -7.67 0.73 4.35
CA LEU A 33 -7.87 -0.49 5.11
C LEU A 33 -7.87 -1.66 4.13
N ILE A 34 -6.74 -2.35 4.05
CA ILE A 34 -6.51 -3.46 3.12
C ILE A 34 -6.96 -4.77 3.76
N CYS A 35 -7.76 -5.54 3.04
CA CYS A 35 -8.27 -6.82 3.51
C CYS A 35 -7.59 -7.97 2.79
N ALA A 36 -7.55 -9.14 3.44
CA ALA A 36 -7.23 -10.37 2.75
C ALA A 36 -8.32 -10.73 1.73
N ASP A 37 -7.90 -11.29 0.60
CA ASP A 37 -8.74 -11.76 -0.50
C ASP A 37 -8.14 -13.04 -1.13
N GLU A 38 -8.65 -13.45 -2.28
CA GLU A 38 -8.16 -14.65 -2.97
C GLU A 38 -6.72 -14.52 -3.49
N ILE A 39 -6.27 -13.29 -3.80
CA ILE A 39 -4.91 -12.96 -4.27
C ILE A 39 -3.95 -12.87 -3.09
N HIS A 40 -4.41 -12.27 -1.99
CA HIS A 40 -3.67 -12.02 -0.77
C HIS A 40 -4.41 -12.64 0.42
N ARG A 41 -4.18 -13.93 0.67
CA ARG A 41 -4.95 -14.67 1.70
C ARG A 41 -4.51 -14.38 3.12
N ASP A 42 -3.27 -13.93 3.32
CA ASP A 42 -2.68 -13.67 4.62
C ASP A 42 -2.38 -12.18 4.83
N VAL A 43 -3.02 -11.59 5.82
CA VAL A 43 -2.79 -10.18 6.21
C VAL A 43 -1.38 -9.92 6.73
N HIS A 44 -0.71 -10.92 7.28
CA HIS A 44 0.68 -10.79 7.70
C HIS A 44 1.61 -10.70 6.49
N GLU A 45 1.34 -11.44 5.42
CA GLU A 45 2.10 -11.33 4.18
C GLU A 45 1.84 -10.00 3.47
N ILE A 46 0.59 -9.52 3.45
CA ILE A 46 0.24 -8.18 2.95
C ILE A 46 1.03 -7.11 3.70
N ALA A 47 0.95 -7.12 5.04
CA ALA A 47 1.63 -6.13 5.87
C ALA A 47 3.15 -6.18 5.65
N ARG A 48 3.73 -7.38 5.61
CA ARG A 48 5.16 -7.56 5.34
C ARG A 48 5.57 -7.05 3.97
N HIS A 49 4.78 -7.30 2.93
CA HIS A 49 5.07 -6.85 1.57
C HIS A 49 4.97 -5.33 1.45
N LEU A 50 3.92 -4.72 2.01
CA LEU A 50 3.76 -3.27 2.06
C LEU A 50 4.89 -2.60 2.86
N ASP A 51 5.19 -3.10 4.05
CA ASP A 51 6.21 -2.54 4.94
C ASP A 51 7.60 -2.63 4.30
N ALA A 52 7.97 -3.79 3.76
CA ALA A 52 9.25 -3.98 3.09
C ALA A 52 9.35 -3.14 1.80
N GLY A 53 8.28 -3.09 1.00
CA GLY A 53 8.28 -2.35 -0.27
C GLY A 53 8.32 -0.84 -0.07
N LEU A 54 7.51 -0.30 0.85
CA LEU A 54 7.51 1.13 1.20
C LEU A 54 8.79 1.52 1.95
N GLY A 55 9.29 0.63 2.82
CA GLY A 55 10.57 0.79 3.50
C GLY A 55 11.73 0.90 2.53
N LEU A 56 11.79 0.00 1.54
CA LEU A 56 12.79 0.06 0.48
C LEU A 56 12.64 1.32 -0.35
N ALA A 57 11.41 1.67 -0.77
CA ALA A 57 11.17 2.88 -1.56
C ALA A 57 11.62 4.15 -0.84
N LYS A 58 11.38 4.22 0.48
CA LYS A 58 11.85 5.34 1.31
C LYS A 58 13.39 5.37 1.39
N ALA A 59 14.02 4.21 1.57
CA ALA A 59 15.49 4.11 1.68
C ALA A 59 16.21 4.46 0.37
N THR A 60 15.62 4.14 -0.78
CA THR A 60 16.19 4.40 -2.12
C THR A 60 15.73 5.72 -2.73
N PHE A 61 14.86 6.47 -2.04
CA PHE A 61 14.16 7.63 -2.60
C PHE A 61 13.38 7.29 -3.88
N ASP A 62 12.98 6.03 -4.03
CA ASP A 62 12.14 5.60 -5.12
C ASP A 62 10.75 6.20 -5.01
N LYS A 63 10.16 6.42 -6.17
CA LYS A 63 8.84 7.00 -6.28
C LYS A 63 7.78 5.90 -6.22
N VAL A 64 6.81 6.05 -5.33
CA VAL A 64 5.67 5.13 -5.21
C VAL A 64 4.58 5.57 -6.20
N GLU A 65 3.95 4.60 -6.83
CA GLU A 65 2.79 4.79 -7.70
C GLU A 65 1.55 4.25 -7.02
N ILE A 66 0.52 5.07 -6.86
CA ILE A 66 -0.73 4.68 -6.21
C ILE A 66 -1.86 4.95 -7.20
N VAL A 67 -2.64 3.91 -7.50
CA VAL A 67 -3.78 3.98 -8.41
C VAL A 67 -5.01 3.40 -7.71
N GLU A 68 -6.00 4.26 -7.45
CA GLU A 68 -7.22 3.89 -6.75
C GLU A 68 -8.32 3.49 -7.74
N TYR A 69 -8.99 2.36 -7.47
CA TYR A 69 -10.14 1.88 -8.23
C TYR A 69 -11.35 1.74 -7.30
N PRO A 70 -11.96 2.87 -6.87
CA PRO A 70 -12.98 2.88 -5.83
C PRO A 70 -14.24 2.11 -6.22
N GLU A 71 -14.60 2.06 -7.50
CA GLU A 71 -15.75 1.28 -8.00
C GLU A 71 -15.56 -0.23 -7.88
N ARG A 72 -14.30 -0.67 -7.78
CA ARG A 72 -13.91 -2.08 -7.74
C ARG A 72 -13.30 -2.47 -6.38
N PHE A 73 -13.33 -1.56 -5.41
CA PHE A 73 -12.82 -1.77 -4.05
C PHE A 73 -11.36 -2.24 -3.99
N TYR A 74 -10.50 -1.84 -4.93
CA TYR A 74 -9.07 -2.14 -4.84
C TYR A 74 -8.20 -0.90 -5.10
N VAL A 75 -6.97 -0.97 -4.59
CA VAL A 75 -5.89 -0.02 -4.85
C VAL A 75 -4.70 -0.78 -5.41
N THR A 76 -4.00 -0.19 -6.37
CA THR A 76 -2.69 -0.66 -6.79
C THR A 76 -1.64 0.24 -6.17
N ILE A 77 -0.72 -0.35 -5.41
CA ILE A 77 0.43 0.34 -4.82
C ILE A 77 1.68 -0.26 -5.44
N GLY A 78 2.26 0.44 -6.41
CA GLY A 78 3.46 0.01 -7.10
C GLY A 78 4.68 0.06 -6.19
N LEU A 79 5.13 -1.12 -5.75
CA LEU A 79 6.30 -1.26 -4.88
C LEU A 79 7.55 -1.69 -5.67
N PRO A 80 8.77 -1.37 -5.19
CA PRO A 80 10.01 -1.85 -5.79
C PRO A 80 10.20 -3.37 -5.67
N ILE A 81 9.47 -4.02 -4.75
CA ILE A 81 9.52 -5.46 -4.50
C ILE A 81 8.39 -6.16 -5.25
N LYS A 82 8.73 -7.04 -6.22
CA LYS A 82 7.79 -7.66 -7.17
C LYS A 82 7.44 -9.14 -6.92
N TYR A 83 7.72 -9.69 -5.74
CA TYR A 83 7.39 -11.10 -5.45
C TYR A 83 5.89 -11.33 -5.13
N HIS A 84 5.10 -10.27 -5.04
CA HIS A 84 3.67 -10.32 -4.77
C HIS A 84 2.93 -9.34 -5.69
N SER A 85 1.64 -9.57 -5.91
CA SER A 85 0.75 -8.61 -6.56
C SER A 85 0.79 -7.25 -5.84
N ASP A 86 0.84 -6.16 -6.61
CA ASP A 86 0.73 -4.78 -6.12
C ASP A 86 -0.74 -4.34 -5.97
N GLN A 87 -1.70 -5.21 -6.31
CA GLN A 87 -3.14 -4.95 -6.21
C GLN A 87 -3.68 -5.45 -4.88
N TYR A 88 -4.24 -4.56 -4.09
CA TYR A 88 -4.80 -4.86 -2.77
C TYR A 88 -6.29 -4.52 -2.71
N THR A 89 -7.09 -5.43 -2.18
CA THR A 89 -8.50 -5.16 -1.87
C THR A 89 -8.61 -4.22 -0.68
N THR A 90 -9.44 -3.19 -0.82
CA THR A 90 -9.64 -2.12 0.16
C THR A 90 -11.10 -2.07 0.59
N ARG A 91 -11.35 -1.77 1.87
CA ARG A 91 -12.67 -1.32 2.32
C ARG A 91 -12.66 0.20 2.49
N LYS A 92 -13.71 0.87 2.02
CA LYS A 92 -13.94 2.28 2.38
C LYS A 92 -14.09 2.37 3.89
N ARG A 93 -13.28 3.21 4.51
CA ARG A 93 -13.47 3.67 5.89
C ARG A 93 -14.58 4.71 5.93
#